data_AF-A0A966B7Y9-F1
#
_entry.id   AF-A0A966B7Y9-F1
#
_cell.length_a   1.000
_cell.length_b   1.000
_cell.length_c   1.000
_cell.angle_alpha   90.00
_cell.angle_beta   90.00
_cell.angle_gamma   90.00
#
_symmetry.space_group_name_H-M   'P 1'
#
loop_
_entity.id
_entity.type
_entity.pdbx_description
1 polymer ?
#
loop_
_entity_poly.entity_id
_entity_poly.type
_entity_poly.pdbx_seq_one_letter_code
_entity_poly.pdbx_strand_id
1 'polypeptide(L)'
;MDILTMLDTDRYPVDRLDGPAGRALIGELQDDLASCGAASLPGFVRPEALEAMVAEAEELAVLGYRGPTEVSPYFFDYDVAAGHDEGHPTRFRGERNLAQVAYDLIPRTSLLCRLYHSDLITRMVAQVQDKAELYRLADPYQSLNISVMGEGGCQQWHFDRGKLVTTLLLQAADRGGVFEYVPRIRSDECENFDRVQQVLNGERESVR
;
A
#
# COMPACT_ATOMS: atom_id res chain seq x y z
N MET A 1 -23.33 -5.29 -0.32
CA MET A 1 -22.71 -6.37 0.46
C MET A 1 -22.38 -5.85 1.85
N ASP A 2 -22.52 -6.67 2.88
CA ASP A 2 -22.15 -6.32 4.27
C ASP A 2 -20.66 -6.58 4.51
N ILE A 3 -20.00 -5.79 5.37
CA ILE A 3 -18.55 -5.89 5.58
C ILE A 3 -18.11 -7.28 6.09
N LEU A 4 -18.89 -7.92 6.97
CA LEU A 4 -18.54 -9.25 7.49
C LEU A 4 -18.71 -10.32 6.41
N THR A 5 -19.64 -10.13 5.48
CA THR A 5 -19.81 -11.02 4.33
C THR A 5 -18.75 -10.82 3.25
N MET A 6 -18.05 -9.69 3.25
CA MET A 6 -16.95 -9.42 2.31
C MET A 6 -15.64 -10.08 2.71
N LEU A 7 -15.45 -10.36 4.00
CA LEU A 7 -14.18 -10.77 4.58
C LEU A 7 -14.19 -12.25 4.96
N ASP A 8 -13.04 -12.90 4.86
CA ASP A 8 -12.84 -14.24 5.41
C ASP A 8 -12.66 -14.16 6.94
N THR A 9 -13.77 -13.93 7.65
CA THR A 9 -13.79 -13.84 9.11
C THR A 9 -13.55 -15.17 9.83
N ASP A 10 -13.58 -16.28 9.09
CA ASP A 10 -13.29 -17.61 9.61
C ASP A 10 -11.78 -17.77 9.79
N ARG A 11 -11.00 -17.28 8.81
CA ARG A 11 -9.53 -17.22 8.89
C ARG A 11 -9.03 -15.99 9.66
N TYR A 12 -9.70 -14.86 9.50
CA TYR A 12 -9.27 -13.56 10.04
C TYR A 12 -10.39 -12.96 10.91
N PRO A 13 -10.46 -13.27 12.22
CA PRO A 13 -11.58 -12.91 13.08
C PRO A 13 -11.58 -11.42 13.50
N VAL A 14 -11.67 -10.52 12.52
CA VAL A 14 -11.62 -9.05 12.67
C VAL A 14 -12.81 -8.49 13.45
N ASP A 15 -13.89 -9.26 13.59
CA ASP A 15 -15.06 -8.98 14.41
C ASP A 15 -14.87 -9.38 15.89
N ARG A 16 -13.86 -10.20 16.19
CA ARG A 16 -13.61 -10.82 17.50
C ARG A 16 -12.13 -10.73 17.91
N LEU A 17 -11.51 -9.57 17.69
CA LEU A 17 -10.09 -9.32 17.97
C LEU A 17 -9.69 -9.57 19.43
N ASP A 18 -10.60 -9.35 20.38
CA ASP A 18 -10.33 -9.56 21.81
C ASP A 18 -10.37 -11.03 22.23
N GLY A 19 -10.73 -11.95 21.32
CA GLY A 19 -10.70 -13.39 21.56
C GLY A 19 -9.29 -13.99 21.42
N PRO A 20 -9.07 -15.25 21.84
CA PRO A 20 -7.77 -15.92 21.67
C PRO A 20 -7.30 -15.95 20.21
N ALA A 21 -8.19 -16.25 19.25
CA ALA A 21 -7.87 -16.28 17.83
C ALA A 21 -7.55 -14.88 17.27
N GLY A 22 -8.28 -13.86 17.71
CA GLY A 22 -8.02 -12.46 17.34
C GLY A 22 -6.66 -11.98 17.83
N ARG A 23 -6.33 -12.23 19.10
CA ARG A 23 -5.01 -11.90 19.65
C ARG A 23 -3.87 -12.67 18.97
N ALA A 24 -4.10 -13.93 18.60
CA ALA A 24 -3.12 -14.70 17.84
C ALA A 24 -2.86 -14.06 16.46
N LEU A 25 -3.91 -13.69 15.73
CA LEU A 25 -3.79 -12.97 14.46
C LEU A 25 -3.00 -11.67 14.61
N ILE A 26 -3.30 -10.85 15.62
CA ILE A 26 -2.59 -9.59 15.86
C ILE A 26 -1.10 -9.86 16.15
N GLY A 27 -0.79 -10.85 16.98
CA GLY A 27 0.59 -11.26 17.28
C GLY A 27 1.35 -11.70 16.03
N GLU A 28 0.73 -12.54 15.19
CA GLU A 28 1.32 -12.97 13.92
C GLU A 28 1.64 -11.78 12.99
N LEU A 29 0.70 -10.84 12.83
CA LEU A 29 0.92 -9.66 11.99
C LEU A 29 1.99 -8.71 12.56
N GLN A 30 2.08 -8.60 13.88
CA GLN A 30 3.13 -7.84 14.55
C GLN A 30 4.51 -8.48 14.34
N ASP A 31 4.60 -9.81 14.47
CA ASP A 31 5.84 -10.56 14.26
C ASP A 31 6.29 -10.49 12.78
N ASP A 32 5.36 -10.56 11.83
CA ASP A 32 5.63 -10.39 10.41
C ASP A 32 6.16 -8.99 10.09
N LEU A 33 5.51 -7.94 10.63
CA LEU A 33 6.00 -6.56 10.46
C LEU A 33 7.39 -6.37 11.08
N ALA A 34 7.62 -6.91 12.28
CA ALA A 34 8.91 -6.79 12.96
C ALA A 34 10.02 -7.51 12.19
N SER A 35 9.77 -8.73 11.72
CA SER A 35 10.76 -9.55 11.02
C SER A 35 10.98 -9.10 9.58
N CYS A 36 9.90 -8.93 8.82
CA CYS A 36 9.92 -8.76 7.37
C CYS A 36 9.67 -7.32 6.92
N GLY A 37 9.16 -6.43 7.78
CA GLY A 37 8.80 -5.05 7.42
C GLY A 37 7.44 -4.91 6.73
N ALA A 38 6.74 -6.02 6.50
CA ALA A 38 5.40 -6.09 5.93
C ALA A 38 4.68 -7.32 6.50
N ALA A 39 3.35 -7.27 6.56
CA ALA A 39 2.50 -8.42 6.88
C ALA A 39 1.43 -8.58 5.79
N SER A 40 1.03 -9.82 5.52
CA SER A 40 0.09 -10.12 4.43
C SER A 40 -1.09 -10.95 4.93
N LEU A 41 -2.26 -10.74 4.32
CA LEU A 41 -3.49 -11.46 4.62
C LEU A 41 -4.01 -12.12 3.32
N PRO A 42 -3.40 -13.20 2.82
CA PRO A 42 -3.84 -13.82 1.57
C PRO A 42 -5.26 -14.36 1.68
N GLY A 43 -6.16 -13.96 0.77
CA GLY A 43 -7.56 -14.35 0.81
C GLY A 43 -8.39 -13.61 1.86
N PHE A 44 -7.93 -12.44 2.32
CA PHE A 44 -8.65 -11.61 3.28
C PHE A 44 -10.07 -11.24 2.83
N VAL A 45 -10.21 -10.89 1.54
CA VAL A 45 -11.48 -10.61 0.89
C VAL A 45 -11.97 -11.90 0.23
N ARG A 46 -13.24 -12.26 0.46
CA ARG A 46 -13.86 -13.45 -0.14
C ARG A 46 -13.92 -13.32 -1.66
N PRO A 47 -13.82 -14.42 -2.43
CA PRO A 47 -13.77 -14.38 -3.90
C PRO A 47 -14.91 -13.57 -4.53
N GLU A 48 -16.15 -13.76 -4.08
CA GLU A 48 -17.32 -13.08 -4.65
C GLU A 48 -17.30 -11.57 -4.40
N ALA A 49 -16.75 -11.15 -3.25
CA ALA A 49 -16.56 -9.74 -2.92
C ALA A 49 -15.42 -9.13 -3.73
N LEU A 50 -14.33 -9.89 -3.94
CA LEU A 50 -13.19 -9.48 -4.73
C LEU A 50 -13.57 -9.28 -6.20
N GLU A 51 -14.32 -10.22 -6.80
CA GLU A 51 -14.84 -10.09 -8.17
C GLU A 51 -15.69 -8.83 -8.34
N ALA A 52 -16.58 -8.53 -7.37
CA ALA A 52 -17.38 -7.32 -7.40
C ALA A 52 -16.52 -6.05 -7.24
N MET A 53 -15.50 -6.06 -6.39
CA MET A 53 -14.55 -4.95 -6.26
C MET A 53 -13.74 -4.71 -7.54
N VAL A 54 -13.34 -5.78 -8.23
CA VAL A 54 -12.64 -5.68 -9.53
C VAL A 54 -13.55 -5.01 -10.55
N ALA A 55 -14.80 -5.44 -10.69
CA ALA A 55 -15.76 -4.83 -11.61
C ALA A 55 -15.96 -3.32 -11.31
N GLU A 56 -16.13 -2.94 -10.04
CA GLU A 56 -16.20 -1.54 -9.64
C GLU A 56 -14.93 -0.76 -10.01
N ALA A 57 -13.75 -1.34 -9.80
CA ALA A 57 -12.48 -0.70 -10.13
C ALA A 57 -12.25 -0.55 -11.64
N GLU A 58 -12.67 -1.52 -12.45
CA GLU A 58 -12.59 -1.47 -13.92
C GLU A 58 -13.45 -0.34 -14.49
N GLU A 59 -14.67 -0.15 -13.98
CA GLU A 59 -15.53 0.97 -14.39
C GLU A 59 -14.89 2.34 -14.09
N LEU A 60 -14.16 2.44 -12.97
CA LEU A 60 -13.50 3.66 -12.52
C LEU A 60 -12.15 3.90 -13.21
N ALA A 61 -11.53 2.87 -13.79
CA ALA A 61 -10.18 2.95 -14.35
C ALA A 61 -10.03 4.04 -15.42
N VAL A 62 -11.10 4.33 -16.18
CA VAL A 62 -11.13 5.39 -17.20
C VAL A 62 -10.96 6.80 -16.61
N LEU A 63 -11.26 6.98 -15.33
CA LEU A 63 -11.10 8.24 -14.61
C LEU A 63 -9.67 8.44 -14.08
N GLY A 64 -8.78 7.45 -14.26
CA GLY A 64 -7.43 7.47 -13.74
C GLY A 64 -6.57 8.57 -14.37
N TYR A 65 -5.94 9.38 -13.53
CA TYR A 65 -4.94 10.35 -13.97
C TYR A 65 -3.61 9.65 -14.25
N ARG A 66 -3.12 9.80 -15.49
CA ARG A 66 -1.76 9.38 -15.86
C ARG A 66 -0.77 10.41 -15.33
N GLY A 67 -0.11 10.03 -14.25
CA GLY A 67 0.96 10.83 -13.64
C GLY A 67 2.22 10.93 -14.52
N PRO A 68 3.29 11.53 -14.00
CA PRO A 68 4.58 11.61 -14.70
C PRO A 68 5.11 10.22 -15.04
N THR A 69 5.83 10.15 -16.17
CA THR A 69 6.44 8.92 -16.69
C THR A 69 7.81 8.61 -16.09
N GLU A 70 8.41 9.58 -15.39
CA GLU A 70 9.68 9.42 -14.69
C GLU A 70 9.62 10.13 -13.34
N VAL A 71 10.07 9.46 -12.29
CA VAL A 71 10.01 9.98 -10.91
C VAL A 71 11.27 9.64 -10.12
N SER A 72 11.53 10.46 -9.09
CA SER A 72 12.51 10.16 -8.04
C SER A 72 11.87 9.33 -6.94
N PRO A 73 12.63 8.49 -6.22
CA PRO A 73 12.14 7.81 -5.02
C PRO A 73 11.58 8.73 -3.93
N TYR A 74 11.99 10.00 -3.95
CA TYR A 74 11.60 11.03 -2.99
C TYR A 74 10.44 11.91 -3.50
N PHE A 75 9.92 11.65 -4.70
CA PHE A 75 8.82 12.41 -5.33
C PHE A 75 8.91 13.93 -5.11
N PHE A 76 8.02 14.49 -4.28
CA PHE A 76 7.86 15.91 -4.00
C PHE A 76 8.46 16.31 -2.64
N ASP A 77 9.30 15.46 -2.05
CA ASP A 77 10.07 15.79 -0.85
C ASP A 77 11.30 16.64 -1.23
N TYR A 78 11.02 17.90 -1.55
CA TYR A 78 12.03 18.85 -2.02
C TYR A 78 13.04 19.21 -0.94
N ASP A 79 12.68 19.07 0.33
CA ASP A 79 13.57 19.36 1.46
C ASP A 79 14.69 18.33 1.53
N VAL A 80 14.37 17.04 1.38
CA VAL A 80 15.38 15.97 1.30
C VAL A 80 16.22 16.06 0.03
N ALA A 81 15.66 16.58 -1.07
CA ALA A 81 16.38 16.72 -2.33
C ALA A 81 17.30 17.95 -2.43
N ALA A 82 17.14 18.94 -1.54
CA ALA A 82 17.83 20.22 -1.64
C ALA A 82 19.34 20.10 -1.39
N GLY A 83 20.15 20.77 -2.22
CA GLY A 83 21.60 20.91 -2.00
C GLY A 83 22.46 19.72 -2.44
N HIS A 84 21.87 18.65 -2.95
CA HIS A 84 22.60 17.47 -3.43
C HIS A 84 23.08 17.61 -4.88
N ASP A 85 24.11 16.85 -5.27
CA ASP A 85 24.68 16.82 -6.62
C ASP A 85 23.88 15.91 -7.58
N GLU A 86 24.20 15.94 -8.88
CA GLU A 86 23.47 15.18 -9.92
C GLU A 86 23.51 13.66 -9.73
N GLY A 87 24.56 13.12 -9.11
CA GLY A 87 24.71 11.69 -8.84
C GLY A 87 23.94 11.19 -7.62
N HIS A 88 23.29 12.07 -6.86
CA HIS A 88 22.62 11.71 -5.62
C HIS A 88 21.30 10.94 -5.86
N PRO A 89 20.95 9.95 -5.01
CA PRO A 89 19.73 9.15 -5.18
C PRO A 89 18.43 9.99 -5.19
N THR A 90 18.43 11.17 -4.55
CA THR A 90 17.28 12.09 -4.57
C THR A 90 17.00 12.67 -5.97
N ARG A 91 18.02 12.68 -6.85
CA ARG A 91 17.91 13.13 -8.23
C ARG A 91 17.74 12.00 -9.23
N PHE A 92 17.72 10.75 -8.79
CA PHE A 92 17.43 9.61 -9.65
C PHE A 92 16.10 9.80 -10.39
N ARG A 93 16.03 9.28 -11.62
CA ARG A 93 14.83 9.24 -12.44
C ARG A 93 14.65 7.81 -12.93
N GLY A 94 13.58 7.17 -12.47
CA GLY A 94 13.18 5.85 -12.93
C GLY A 94 11.79 5.89 -13.56
N GLU A 95 11.53 4.90 -14.40
CA GLU A 95 10.29 4.79 -15.16
C GLU A 95 9.08 4.57 -14.24
N ARG A 96 7.99 5.25 -14.56
CA ARG A 96 6.69 5.08 -13.93
C ARG A 96 5.63 4.99 -15.01
N ASN A 97 4.88 3.91 -15.03
CA ASN A 97 3.78 3.71 -15.97
C ASN A 97 2.56 3.20 -15.20
N LEU A 98 1.77 4.13 -14.68
CA LEU A 98 0.51 3.83 -14.00
C LEU A 98 -0.41 5.05 -14.00
N ALA A 99 -1.71 4.78 -13.95
CA ALA A 99 -2.74 5.79 -13.68
C ALA A 99 -3.27 5.62 -12.24
N GLN A 100 -3.73 6.71 -11.62
CA GLN A 100 -4.38 6.64 -10.31
C GLN A 100 -5.76 7.27 -10.36
N VAL A 101 -6.75 6.54 -9.84
CA VAL A 101 -8.08 7.10 -9.55
C VAL A 101 -8.02 7.68 -8.14
N ALA A 102 -8.26 8.98 -8.03
CA ALA A 102 -8.30 9.69 -6.75
C ALA A 102 -9.57 9.34 -5.96
N TYR A 103 -9.48 9.47 -4.64
CA TYR A 103 -10.54 9.05 -3.71
C TYR A 103 -11.90 9.71 -3.99
N ASP A 104 -11.92 11.00 -4.31
CA ASP A 104 -13.13 11.77 -4.58
C ASP A 104 -13.92 11.28 -5.81
N LEU A 105 -13.26 10.52 -6.70
CA LEU A 105 -13.87 9.89 -7.86
C LEU A 105 -14.44 8.49 -7.56
N ILE A 106 -14.15 7.93 -6.38
CA ILE A 106 -14.63 6.61 -5.98
C ILE A 106 -16.00 6.76 -5.28
N PRO A 107 -17.07 6.13 -5.79
CA PRO A 107 -18.39 6.22 -5.17
C PRO A 107 -18.36 5.78 -3.72
N ARG A 108 -18.96 6.57 -2.82
CA ARG A 108 -19.06 6.23 -1.38
C ARG A 108 -19.79 4.91 -1.11
N THR A 109 -20.62 4.47 -2.04
CA THR A 109 -21.39 3.22 -1.97
C THR A 109 -20.59 1.98 -2.39
N SER A 110 -19.43 2.17 -3.04
CA SER A 110 -18.55 1.09 -3.51
C SER A 110 -18.07 0.19 -2.37
N LEU A 111 -17.74 -1.05 -2.70
CA LEU A 111 -17.18 -2.01 -1.76
C LEU A 111 -15.79 -1.57 -1.27
N LEU A 112 -14.98 -0.92 -2.12
CA LEU A 112 -13.70 -0.33 -1.73
C LEU A 112 -13.87 0.74 -0.64
N CYS A 113 -14.82 1.67 -0.83
CA CYS A 113 -15.16 2.66 0.18
C CYS A 113 -15.68 2.01 1.47
N ARG A 114 -16.53 0.98 1.37
CA ARG A 114 -17.03 0.25 2.56
C ARG A 114 -15.90 -0.40 3.35
N LEU A 115 -14.94 -1.02 2.67
CA LEU A 115 -13.77 -1.62 3.30
C LEU A 115 -12.91 -0.55 4.00
N TYR A 116 -12.56 0.52 3.28
CA TYR A 116 -11.77 1.63 3.80
C TYR A 116 -12.43 2.31 5.02
N HIS A 117 -13.76 2.46 4.97
CA HIS A 117 -14.51 3.08 6.06
C HIS A 117 -14.91 2.14 7.20
N SER A 118 -14.51 0.88 7.15
CA SER A 118 -14.82 -0.07 8.20
C SER A 118 -14.03 0.23 9.48
N ASP A 119 -14.74 0.45 10.58
CA ASP A 119 -14.13 0.61 11.89
C ASP A 119 -13.52 -0.71 12.40
N LEU A 120 -13.98 -1.88 11.90
CA LEU A 120 -13.36 -3.18 12.18
C LEU A 120 -11.94 -3.23 11.61
N ILE A 121 -11.76 -2.78 10.37
CA ILE A 121 -10.46 -2.73 9.71
C ILE A 121 -9.57 -1.70 10.41
N THR A 122 -10.10 -0.51 10.67
CA THR A 122 -9.35 0.55 11.36
C THR A 122 -8.87 0.08 12.74
N ARG A 123 -9.72 -0.61 13.50
CA ARG A 123 -9.39 -1.19 14.81
C ARG A 123 -8.33 -2.29 14.70
N MET A 124 -8.46 -3.20 13.72
CA MET A 124 -7.45 -4.24 13.50
C MET A 124 -6.09 -3.61 13.23
N VAL A 125 -6.03 -2.63 12.33
CA VAL A 125 -4.77 -1.94 11.98
C VAL A 125 -4.21 -1.18 13.18
N ALA A 126 -5.05 -0.55 14.00
CA ALA A 126 -4.62 0.09 15.25
C ALA A 126 -3.95 -0.90 16.20
N GLN A 127 -4.54 -2.09 16.40
CA GLN A 127 -3.98 -3.13 17.26
C GLN A 127 -2.68 -3.70 16.70
N VAL A 128 -2.60 -3.95 15.38
CA VAL A 128 -1.36 -4.38 14.71
C VAL A 128 -0.23 -3.37 14.94
N GLN A 129 -0.54 -2.07 14.90
CA GLN A 129 0.45 -1.00 15.12
C GLN A 129 0.74 -0.68 16.59
N ASP A 130 0.16 -1.44 17.52
CA ASP A 130 0.22 -1.18 18.97
C ASP A 130 -0.17 0.27 19.31
N LYS A 131 -1.27 0.74 18.72
CA LYS A 131 -1.85 2.05 18.97
C LYS A 131 -3.21 1.92 19.62
N ALA A 132 -3.46 2.74 20.64
CA ALA A 132 -4.77 2.86 21.26
C ALA A 132 -5.84 3.33 20.25
N GLU A 133 -5.45 4.16 19.29
CA GLU A 133 -6.32 4.69 18.25
C GLU A 133 -5.56 4.91 16.94
N LEU A 134 -6.23 4.72 15.82
CA LEU A 134 -5.74 4.97 14.48
C LEU A 134 -6.74 5.84 13.73
N TYR A 135 -6.24 6.90 13.10
CA TYR A 135 -7.04 7.80 12.30
C TYR A 135 -6.80 7.52 10.81
N ARG A 136 -7.90 7.43 10.06
CA ARG A 136 -7.86 7.39 8.59
C ARG A 136 -7.27 8.69 8.05
N LEU A 137 -6.53 8.61 6.96
CA LEU A 137 -5.97 9.78 6.30
C LEU A 137 -7.12 10.71 5.86
N ALA A 138 -7.06 11.99 6.23
CA ALA A 138 -8.11 12.96 5.92
C ALA A 138 -7.98 13.58 4.51
N ASP A 139 -6.96 13.18 3.74
CA ASP A 139 -6.73 13.68 2.40
C ASP A 139 -7.89 13.26 1.46
N PRO A 140 -8.61 14.22 0.85
CA PRO A 140 -9.78 13.91 0.03
C PRO A 140 -9.44 13.23 -1.30
N TYR A 141 -8.17 13.10 -1.67
CA TYR A 141 -7.72 12.54 -2.93
C TYR A 141 -6.86 11.27 -2.75
N GLN A 142 -6.07 11.20 -1.68
CA GLN A 142 -5.06 10.15 -1.49
C GLN A 142 -5.41 9.12 -0.39
N SER A 143 -6.43 9.38 0.43
CA SER A 143 -6.81 8.50 1.55
C SER A 143 -7.21 7.09 1.11
N LEU A 144 -7.83 6.95 -0.05
CA LEU A 144 -8.07 5.71 -0.78
C LEU A 144 -7.85 6.00 -2.27
N ASN A 145 -7.03 5.21 -2.95
CA ASN A 145 -6.83 5.36 -4.38
C ASN A 145 -6.74 4.01 -5.08
N ILE A 146 -7.02 4.00 -6.38
CA ILE A 146 -6.89 2.80 -7.22
C ILE A 146 -5.73 3.03 -8.17
N SER A 147 -4.67 2.23 -8.03
CA SER A 147 -3.57 2.19 -8.99
C SER A 147 -3.93 1.26 -10.15
N VAL A 148 -3.94 1.81 -11.36
CA VAL A 148 -4.27 1.11 -12.60
C VAL A 148 -2.99 0.95 -13.42
N MET A 149 -2.60 -0.30 -13.65
CA MET A 149 -1.40 -0.68 -14.39
C MET A 149 -1.79 -1.65 -15.50
N GLY A 150 -1.58 -1.24 -16.75
CA GLY A 150 -1.75 -2.10 -17.92
C GLY A 150 -0.46 -2.82 -18.28
N GLU A 151 -0.37 -3.29 -19.53
CA GLU A 151 0.87 -3.86 -20.07
C GLU A 151 2.03 -2.85 -19.99
N GLY A 152 3.20 -3.32 -19.54
CA GLY A 152 4.35 -2.47 -19.26
C GLY A 152 4.17 -1.57 -18.04
N GLY A 153 3.12 -1.76 -17.25
CA GLY A 153 2.86 -0.99 -16.04
C GLY A 153 3.95 -1.21 -14.99
N CYS A 154 4.42 -0.11 -14.40
CA CYS A 154 5.47 -0.14 -13.40
C CYS A 154 5.37 1.06 -12.47
N GLN A 155 5.90 0.90 -11.26
CA GLN A 155 6.06 1.97 -10.29
C GLN A 155 7.50 1.95 -9.82
N GLN A 156 8.23 3.02 -10.12
CA GLN A 156 9.60 3.19 -9.65
C GLN A 156 9.70 3.03 -8.12
N TRP A 157 10.85 2.57 -7.64
CA TRP A 157 11.24 2.62 -6.23
C TRP A 157 10.89 3.97 -5.62
N HIS A 158 10.18 3.96 -4.49
CA HIS A 158 9.75 5.18 -3.82
C HIS A 158 9.49 4.96 -2.34
N PHE A 159 9.36 6.07 -1.63
CA PHE A 159 8.85 6.10 -0.27
C PHE A 159 7.46 6.72 -0.24
N ASP A 160 6.55 6.06 0.46
CA ASP A 160 5.27 6.67 0.80
C ASP A 160 5.46 7.75 1.87
N ARG A 161 4.64 8.80 1.78
CA ARG A 161 4.59 9.85 2.79
C ARG A 161 3.86 9.41 4.07
N GLY A 162 2.97 8.44 3.94
CA GLY A 162 2.24 7.88 5.08
C GLY A 162 3.17 7.08 5.99
N LYS A 163 2.94 7.16 7.31
CA LYS A 163 3.63 6.30 8.29
C LYS A 163 3.19 4.84 8.21
N LEU A 164 2.08 4.60 7.50
CA LEU A 164 1.50 3.29 7.26
C LEU A 164 0.76 3.32 5.93
N VAL A 165 0.90 2.24 5.17
CA VAL A 165 0.12 1.97 3.96
C VAL A 165 -0.50 0.59 4.06
N THR A 166 -1.71 0.44 3.56
CA THR A 166 -2.35 -0.85 3.35
C THR A 166 -2.68 -0.99 1.87
N THR A 167 -2.24 -2.08 1.25
CA THR A 167 -2.48 -2.35 -0.17
C THR A 167 -3.39 -3.56 -0.31
N LEU A 168 -4.45 -3.42 -1.11
CA LEU A 168 -5.31 -4.52 -1.52
C LEU A 168 -5.03 -4.84 -2.99
N LEU A 169 -4.48 -6.02 -3.26
CA LEU A 169 -4.34 -6.51 -4.63
C LEU A 169 -5.71 -6.97 -5.13
N LEU A 170 -6.30 -6.20 -6.05
CA LEU A 170 -7.59 -6.53 -6.66
C LEU A 170 -7.44 -7.58 -7.76
N GLN A 171 -6.45 -7.39 -8.63
CA GLN A 171 -6.20 -8.26 -9.77
C GLN A 171 -4.68 -8.41 -9.95
N ALA A 172 -4.22 -9.66 -9.92
CA ALA A 172 -2.83 -9.98 -10.24
C ALA A 172 -2.60 -9.88 -11.75
N ALA A 173 -1.39 -9.45 -12.14
CA ALA A 173 -0.96 -9.52 -13.53
C ALA A 173 -0.67 -10.96 -13.95
N ASP A 174 -0.86 -11.29 -15.23
CA ASP A 174 -0.51 -12.62 -15.77
C ASP A 174 0.99 -12.93 -15.61
N ARG A 175 1.83 -11.90 -15.74
CA ARG A 175 3.29 -11.95 -15.54
C ARG A 175 3.81 -10.61 -15.04
N GLY A 176 4.84 -10.64 -14.19
CA GLY A 176 5.37 -9.44 -13.56
C GLY A 176 4.45 -8.94 -12.44
N GLY A 177 4.39 -7.61 -12.24
CA GLY A 177 3.58 -7.03 -11.16
C GLY A 177 4.02 -7.46 -9.76
N VAL A 178 5.30 -7.84 -9.60
CA VAL A 178 5.87 -8.25 -8.32
C VAL A 178 6.00 -7.01 -7.44
N PHE A 179 5.42 -7.08 -6.25
CA PHE A 179 5.64 -6.07 -5.23
C PHE A 179 7.02 -6.29 -4.61
N GLU A 180 7.96 -5.39 -4.90
CA GLU A 180 9.31 -5.39 -4.33
C GLU A 180 9.44 -4.32 -3.25
N TYR A 181 10.13 -4.64 -2.15
CA TYR A 181 10.45 -3.66 -1.11
C TYR A 181 11.78 -3.96 -0.41
N VAL A 182 12.37 -2.95 0.24
CA VAL A 182 13.55 -3.11 1.10
C VAL A 182 13.19 -2.69 2.52
N PRO A 183 13.09 -3.61 3.48
CA PRO A 183 12.67 -3.29 4.83
C PRO A 183 13.72 -2.43 5.54
N ARG A 184 13.26 -1.41 6.27
CA ARG A 184 14.09 -0.60 7.18
C ARG A 184 15.32 0.03 6.50
N ILE A 185 15.20 0.36 5.21
CA ILE A 185 16.31 1.00 4.48
C ILE A 185 16.62 2.39 5.04
N ARG A 186 15.62 3.12 5.56
CA ARG A 186 15.73 4.45 6.18
C ARG A 186 14.97 4.55 7.51
N SER A 187 15.28 5.58 8.30
CA SER A 187 14.56 5.98 9.52
C SER A 187 14.35 7.51 9.56
N ASP A 188 13.65 8.00 10.59
CA ASP A 188 13.43 9.44 10.81
C ASP A 188 14.76 10.20 11.04
N GLU A 189 15.82 9.51 11.46
CA GLU A 189 17.14 10.07 11.73
C GLU A 189 18.16 9.86 10.60
N CYS A 190 17.91 8.93 9.68
CA CYS A 190 18.87 8.56 8.65
C CYS A 190 18.20 8.09 7.36
N GLU A 191 18.37 8.86 6.29
CA GLU A 191 17.89 8.53 4.94
C GLU A 191 18.66 7.37 4.27
N ASN A 192 19.88 7.09 4.73
CA ASN A 192 20.72 5.99 4.24
C ASN A 192 20.94 6.03 2.70
N PHE A 193 21.30 7.21 2.18
CA PHE A 193 21.42 7.47 0.74
C PHE A 193 22.34 6.47 0.01
N ASP A 194 23.44 6.04 0.61
CA ASP A 194 24.34 5.06 0.00
C ASP A 194 23.63 3.72 -0.28
N ARG A 195 22.82 3.24 0.67
CA ARG A 195 22.06 2.00 0.49
C ARG A 195 20.93 2.18 -0.51
N VAL A 196 20.26 3.32 -0.49
CA VAL A 196 19.24 3.67 -1.49
C VAL A 196 19.86 3.67 -2.88
N GLN A 197 21.02 4.29 -3.06
CA GLN A 197 21.74 4.33 -4.34
C GLN A 197 22.11 2.94 -4.85
N GLN A 198 22.54 2.04 -3.97
CA GLN A 198 22.84 0.64 -4.31
C GLN A 198 21.62 -0.09 -4.88
N VAL A 199 20.46 0.05 -4.22
CA VAL A 199 19.18 -0.54 -4.70
C VAL A 199 18.78 0.04 -6.05
N LEU A 200 18.87 1.37 -6.21
CA LEU A 200 18.57 2.05 -7.48
C LEU A 200 19.50 1.61 -8.62
N ASN A 201 20.75 1.27 -8.31
CA ASN A 201 21.72 0.72 -9.26
C ASN A 201 21.53 -0.80 -9.51
N GLY A 202 20.48 -1.39 -8.95
CA GLY A 202 20.07 -2.76 -9.23
C GLY A 202 20.57 -3.81 -8.24
N GLU A 203 21.13 -3.42 -7.10
CA GLU A 203 21.46 -4.39 -6.05
C GLU A 203 20.19 -5.02 -5.44
N ARG A 204 20.16 -6.36 -5.34
CA ARG A 204 18.96 -7.12 -4.95
C ARG A 204 19.09 -7.92 -3.65
N GLU A 205 20.23 -7.87 -2.97
CA GLU A 205 20.48 -8.73 -1.78
C GLU A 205 19.45 -8.52 -0.66
N SER A 206 18.99 -7.29 -0.46
CA SER A 206 18.00 -6.95 0.58
C SER A 206 16.58 -6.75 0.06
N VAL A 207 16.34 -7.00 -1.22
CA VAL A 207 15.01 -6.86 -1.84
C VAL A 207 14.16 -8.08 -1.48
N ARG A 208 12.90 -7.81 -1.12
CA ARG A 208 11.87 -8.79 -0.82
C ARG A 208 10.70 -8.65 -1.77
#